data_AF-A0A1M6UPT7-F1
#
_entry.id   AF-A0A1M6UPT7-F1
#
_cell.length_a   1.000
_cell.length_b   1.000
_cell.length_c   1.000
_cell.angle_alpha   90.00
_cell.angle_beta   90.00
_cell.angle_gamma   90.00
#
_symmetry.space_group_name_H-M   'P 1'
#
loop_
_entity.id
_entity.type
_entity.pdbx_description
1 polymer ?
#
loop_
_entity_poly.entity_id
_entity_poly.type
_entity_poly.pdbx_seq_one_letter_code
_entity_poly.pdbx_strand_id
1 'polypeptide(L)'
;MKGILVSLLLAIGVSLADTCPVCNFAENTTFTLEPAVVDGDGQTIKLTASVNCPNKTTHHAFIGYTIYWGDGKSDMFDYDYDAHCSGLNCKNTSSPSYINNLPSLMKSSFTASHQYSAKRAYNIRVDFTTYQYKNDGFTSGCTLSDRSYGNASKSVSVMTTPLDYCAIPEGYALFATENLTINDRASCSKKEYSSATCTVGAEKNINIGVKGSVDNAHSNETLTLRNYSKVYSETWAKTIEAQKGAEYKKKGGVTSFNYNSEISSLSFANTSDFIENGKSKTYEPGVYGDVTIRRGGTLVLNKDGVYIFRSIRFEYGSTLKLKSSKTTELYAQEFNFSGTVTGAKASNFLVGVLGSSATYVDNGFVGSVWAPRSRMVIGQFHYKIYSGSYMAKELFVPQDTKIDYVPFTKNGGCK
;
A
#
# COMPACT_ATOMS: atom_id res chain seq x y z
N MET A 1 23.75 13.76 -12.49
CA MET A 1 24.02 12.46 -11.86
C MET A 1 23.14 12.36 -10.63
N LYS A 2 22.14 11.48 -10.65
CA LYS A 2 21.28 11.20 -9.50
C LYS A 2 21.86 9.97 -8.82
N GLY A 3 22.41 10.12 -7.62
CA GLY A 3 22.79 8.98 -6.79
C GLY A 3 21.52 8.29 -6.28
N ILE A 4 21.41 6.99 -6.50
CA ILE A 4 20.38 6.15 -5.88
C ILE A 4 20.90 5.80 -4.48
N LEU A 5 20.08 6.05 -3.47
CA LEU A 5 20.41 5.71 -2.08
C LEU A 5 20.02 4.24 -1.86
N VAL A 6 21.01 3.34 -1.78
CA VAL A 6 20.80 1.96 -1.31
C VAL A 6 20.83 2.01 0.21
N SER A 7 19.68 2.16 0.84
CA SER A 7 19.59 2.11 2.31
C SER A 7 19.59 0.66 2.79
N LEU A 8 20.71 0.28 3.40
CA LEU A 8 20.88 -0.71 4.48
C LEU A 8 20.07 -2.03 4.38
N LEU A 9 20.63 -3.03 3.70
CA LEU A 9 20.31 -4.44 3.93
C LEU A 9 21.19 -4.97 5.08
N LEU A 10 20.71 -4.88 6.31
CA LEU A 10 21.35 -5.47 7.49
C LEU A 10 20.29 -6.23 8.28
N ALA A 11 20.09 -7.52 7.97
CA ALA A 11 19.51 -8.48 8.91
C ALA A 11 19.54 -9.95 8.45
N ILE A 12 19.42 -10.26 7.15
CA ILE A 12 19.10 -11.66 6.76
C ILE A 12 20.36 -12.53 6.51
N GLY A 13 21.50 -11.92 6.16
CA GLY A 13 22.76 -12.65 6.02
C GLY A 13 23.42 -13.03 7.35
N VAL A 14 23.20 -12.23 8.40
CA VAL A 14 23.91 -12.39 9.68
C VAL A 14 23.35 -13.56 10.50
N SER A 15 22.04 -13.84 10.41
CA SER A 15 21.46 -14.94 11.19
C SER A 15 21.78 -16.34 10.65
N LEU A 16 22.13 -16.46 9.37
CA LEU A 16 22.43 -17.77 8.74
C LEU A 16 23.91 -18.15 8.80
N ALA A 17 24.82 -17.17 8.81
CA ALA A 17 26.26 -17.43 8.92
C ALA A 17 26.68 -17.79 10.35
N ASP A 18 26.05 -17.21 11.38
CA ASP A 18 26.45 -17.43 12.78
C ASP A 18 25.90 -18.72 13.41
N THR A 19 24.93 -19.40 12.77
CA THR A 19 24.25 -20.56 13.38
C THR A 19 24.57 -21.91 12.75
N CYS A 20 25.28 -21.98 11.61
CA CYS A 20 25.50 -23.26 10.95
C CYS A 20 26.71 -23.26 9.98
N PRO A 21 27.94 -23.52 10.44
CA PRO A 21 29.10 -23.62 9.55
C PRO A 21 29.04 -24.83 8.59
N VAL A 22 28.10 -25.77 8.80
CA VAL A 22 27.87 -26.93 7.91
C VAL A 22 26.37 -27.23 7.84
N CYS A 23 25.66 -26.62 6.89
CA CYS A 23 24.25 -26.91 6.65
C CYS A 23 24.11 -27.83 5.41
N ASN A 24 23.64 -29.06 5.63
CA ASN A 24 23.17 -29.93 4.55
C ASN A 24 21.80 -29.44 4.09
N PHE A 25 21.75 -28.66 3.01
CA PHE A 25 20.48 -28.31 2.39
C PHE A 25 19.87 -29.53 1.71
N ALA A 26 18.56 -29.73 1.86
CA ALA A 26 17.85 -30.79 1.15
C ALA A 26 17.88 -30.52 -0.36
N GLU A 27 17.83 -31.57 -1.18
CA GLU A 27 17.60 -31.45 -2.62
C GLU A 27 16.36 -30.58 -2.88
N ASN A 28 16.45 -29.65 -3.84
CA ASN A 28 15.40 -28.65 -4.15
C ASN A 28 15.15 -27.56 -3.10
N THR A 29 16.10 -27.29 -2.20
CA THR A 29 15.99 -26.13 -1.28
C THR A 29 15.94 -24.83 -2.09
N THR A 30 14.83 -24.11 -2.00
CA THR A 30 14.67 -22.79 -2.62
C THR A 30 15.02 -21.71 -1.63
N PHE A 31 16.07 -20.95 -1.92
CA PHE A 31 16.33 -19.69 -1.22
C PHE A 31 15.43 -18.61 -1.82
N THR A 32 14.87 -17.75 -0.97
CA THR A 32 14.19 -16.54 -1.41
C THR A 32 14.97 -15.37 -0.82
N LEU A 33 15.68 -14.65 -1.68
CA LEU A 33 16.24 -13.36 -1.35
C LEU A 33 15.16 -12.31 -1.64
N GLU A 34 14.99 -11.33 -0.75
CA GLU A 34 14.08 -10.20 -0.98
C GLU A 34 14.90 -8.89 -0.93
N PRO A 35 15.78 -8.61 -1.92
CA PRO A 35 16.34 -7.27 -2.00
C PRO A 35 15.22 -6.34 -2.47
N ALA A 36 14.92 -5.32 -1.65
CA ALA A 36 14.10 -4.19 -2.06
C ALA A 36 15.00 -3.21 -2.82
N VAL A 37 14.97 -3.26 -4.15
CA VAL A 37 15.61 -2.20 -4.95
C VAL A 37 14.56 -1.11 -5.16
N VAL A 38 14.90 0.10 -4.75
CA VAL A 38 14.10 1.31 -5.02
C VAL A 38 14.71 1.98 -6.24
N ASP A 39 14.01 1.99 -7.37
CA ASP A 39 14.49 2.69 -8.56
C ASP A 39 14.40 4.22 -8.38
N GLY A 40 14.93 4.97 -9.36
CA GLY A 40 14.88 6.44 -9.35
C GLY A 40 13.47 7.05 -9.43
N ASP A 41 12.44 6.21 -9.64
CA ASP A 41 11.02 6.55 -9.64
C ASP A 41 10.28 6.00 -8.38
N GLY A 42 11.04 5.43 -7.44
CA GLY A 42 10.58 4.95 -6.14
C GLY A 42 9.98 3.54 -6.14
N GLN A 43 9.88 2.82 -7.25
CA GLN A 43 9.25 1.50 -7.24
C GLN A 43 10.07 0.49 -6.43
N THR A 44 9.42 -0.22 -5.51
CA THR A 44 10.03 -1.36 -4.81
C THR A 44 9.98 -2.58 -5.71
N ILE A 45 11.13 -3.01 -6.21
CA ILE A 45 11.26 -4.26 -6.97
C ILE A 45 11.61 -5.37 -5.99
N LYS A 46 10.75 -6.38 -5.88
CA LYS A 46 11.08 -7.64 -5.20
C LYS A 46 11.75 -8.59 -6.20
N LEU A 47 12.98 -9.02 -5.91
CA LEU A 47 13.70 -9.99 -6.76
C LEU A 47 13.75 -11.35 -6.08
N THR A 48 12.90 -12.29 -6.49
CA THR A 48 12.97 -13.67 -6.00
C THR A 48 13.97 -14.47 -6.83
N ALA A 49 15.06 -14.93 -6.21
CA ALA A 49 16.05 -15.78 -6.85
C ALA A 49 15.99 -17.21 -6.29
N SER A 50 15.43 -18.15 -7.04
CA SER A 50 15.41 -19.56 -6.65
C SER A 50 16.64 -20.29 -7.19
N VAL A 51 17.50 -20.78 -6.30
CA VAL A 51 18.58 -21.71 -6.63
C VAL A 51 18.05 -23.13 -6.43
N ASN A 52 18.25 -24.01 -7.42
CA ASN A 52 17.94 -25.43 -7.28
C ASN A 52 19.25 -26.21 -7.30
N CYS A 53 19.59 -26.86 -6.18
CA CYS A 53 20.76 -27.74 -6.09
C CYS A 53 20.32 -29.19 -6.32
N PRO A 54 20.75 -29.83 -7.42
CA PRO A 54 20.23 -31.15 -7.81
C PRO A 54 20.81 -32.33 -7.03
N ASN A 55 21.82 -32.16 -6.16
CA ASN A 55 22.46 -33.25 -5.40
C ASN A 55 22.84 -32.81 -3.98
N LYS A 56 23.00 -33.78 -3.05
CA LYS A 56 23.63 -33.60 -1.72
C LYS A 56 25.11 -33.23 -1.85
N THR A 57 25.43 -31.96 -1.96
CA THR A 57 26.80 -31.45 -1.89
C THR A 57 26.94 -30.49 -0.71
N THR A 58 28.03 -30.63 0.05
CA THR A 58 28.43 -29.66 1.08
C THR A 58 28.86 -28.39 0.36
N HIS A 59 28.12 -27.30 0.55
CA HIS A 59 28.39 -26.02 -0.10
C HIS A 59 28.88 -25.01 0.92
N HIS A 60 30.04 -24.40 0.67
CA HIS A 60 30.35 -23.07 1.18
C HIS A 60 29.78 -22.09 0.15
N ALA A 61 28.48 -21.78 0.28
CA ALA A 61 27.81 -20.93 -0.70
C ALA A 61 28.12 -19.45 -0.38
N PHE A 62 29.02 -18.86 -1.16
CA PHE A 62 29.12 -17.42 -1.28
C PHE A 62 28.27 -16.99 -2.48
N ILE A 63 27.23 -16.19 -2.23
CA ILE A 63 26.36 -15.66 -3.28
C ILE A 63 26.65 -14.16 -3.38
N GLY A 64 27.60 -13.82 -4.25
CA GLY A 64 27.73 -12.44 -4.73
C GLY A 64 26.73 -12.21 -5.86
N TYR A 65 26.08 -11.06 -5.87
CA TYR A 65 25.31 -10.62 -7.03
C TYR A 65 25.79 -9.24 -7.49
N THR A 66 25.81 -9.03 -8.80
CA THR A 66 26.11 -7.71 -9.38
C THR A 66 24.91 -7.24 -10.17
N ILE A 67 24.46 -6.02 -9.90
CA ILE A 67 23.37 -5.39 -10.64
C ILE A 67 24.01 -4.44 -11.66
N TYR A 68 23.81 -4.73 -12.94
CA TYR A 68 24.18 -3.85 -14.02
C TYR A 68 22.95 -3.08 -14.49
N TRP A 69 23.12 -1.77 -14.61
CA TRP A 69 22.10 -0.89 -15.16
C TRP A 69 22.37 -0.65 -16.64
N GLY A 70 21.30 -0.45 -17.42
CA GLY A 70 21.37 -0.32 -18.89
C GLY A 70 22.21 0.84 -19.44
N ASP A 71 22.81 1.67 -18.58
CA ASP A 71 23.78 2.71 -18.95
C ASP A 71 25.24 2.23 -18.93
N GLY A 72 25.47 0.94 -18.67
CA GLY A 72 26.81 0.33 -18.63
C GLY A 72 27.56 0.56 -17.32
N LYS A 73 26.92 1.18 -16.32
CA LYS A 73 27.48 1.30 -14.97
C LYS A 73 27.08 0.09 -14.12
N SER A 74 28.05 -0.45 -13.39
CA SER A 74 27.85 -1.52 -12.41
C SER A 74 28.10 -0.96 -11.02
N ASP A 75 27.13 -1.11 -10.13
CA ASP A 75 27.39 -1.02 -8.69
C ASP A 75 27.67 -2.45 -8.21
N MET A 76 28.93 -2.70 -7.86
CA MET A 76 29.36 -3.99 -7.35
C MET A 76 29.17 -3.97 -5.83
N PHE A 77 28.16 -4.70 -5.35
CA PHE A 77 28.00 -4.97 -3.93
C PHE A 77 28.73 -6.28 -3.63
N ASP A 78 30.02 -6.16 -3.32
CA ASP A 78 30.80 -7.29 -2.83
C ASP A 78 30.62 -7.37 -1.31
N TYR A 79 29.86 -8.35 -0.85
CA TYR A 79 29.68 -8.60 0.58
C TYR A 79 30.74 -9.60 1.02
N ASP A 80 31.98 -9.11 1.18
CA ASP A 80 33.12 -9.94 1.56
C ASP A 80 33.02 -10.38 3.03
N TYR A 81 32.42 -11.55 3.26
CA TYR A 81 32.43 -12.23 4.55
C TYR A 81 33.30 -13.49 4.44
N ASP A 82 34.60 -13.29 4.60
CA ASP A 82 35.58 -14.38 4.63
C ASP A 82 35.58 -15.04 6.01
N ALA A 83 34.83 -16.13 6.15
CA ALA A 83 34.97 -17.03 7.29
C ALA A 83 36.01 -18.10 6.96
N HIS A 84 37.28 -17.84 7.29
CA HIS A 84 38.31 -18.88 7.22
C HIS A 84 38.15 -19.84 8.40
N CYS A 85 37.75 -21.08 8.11
CA CYS A 85 37.72 -22.16 9.10
C CYS A 85 38.79 -23.19 8.74
N SER A 86 39.89 -23.20 9.50
CA SER A 86 40.88 -24.29 9.47
C SER A 86 40.73 -25.09 10.76
N GLY A 87 40.04 -26.23 10.70
CA GLY A 87 39.61 -26.97 11.88
C GLY A 87 38.46 -26.29 12.64
N LEU A 88 38.08 -26.84 13.81
CA LEU A 88 36.90 -26.45 14.63
C LEU A 88 36.93 -25.01 15.21
N ASN A 89 37.80 -24.12 14.75
CA ASN A 89 37.85 -22.72 15.20
C ASN A 89 37.90 -21.77 14.01
N CYS A 90 36.87 -20.93 13.87
CA CYS A 90 36.85 -19.83 12.91
C CYS A 90 37.29 -18.54 13.62
N LYS A 91 38.17 -17.75 13.00
CA LYS A 91 38.53 -16.40 13.47
C LYS A 91 38.25 -15.39 12.35
N ASN A 92 37.76 -14.23 12.76
CA ASN A 92 37.44 -13.12 11.87
C ASN A 92 38.73 -12.39 11.48
N THR A 93 39.05 -12.30 10.19
CA THR A 93 40.21 -11.54 9.69
C THR A 93 39.75 -10.48 8.71
N SER A 94 39.61 -9.24 9.18
CA SER A 94 39.38 -8.08 8.32
C SER A 94 40.72 -7.55 7.80
N SER A 95 41.19 -8.03 6.64
CA SER A 95 42.30 -7.39 5.93
C SER A 95 42.16 -7.53 4.39
N PRO A 96 42.07 -6.41 3.64
CA PRO A 96 41.77 -6.39 2.20
C PRO A 96 42.95 -6.75 1.26
N SER A 97 44.05 -7.31 1.77
CA SER A 97 45.30 -7.48 0.99
C SER A 97 45.64 -8.93 0.58
N TYR A 98 44.66 -9.84 0.45
CA TYR A 98 44.90 -11.26 0.16
C TYR A 98 44.37 -11.80 -1.18
N ILE A 99 44.06 -10.93 -2.15
CA ILE A 99 43.39 -11.34 -3.40
C ILE A 99 44.35 -11.87 -4.50
N ASN A 100 45.67 -11.64 -4.40
CA ASN A 100 46.56 -11.88 -5.55
C ASN A 100 47.18 -13.28 -5.68
N ASN A 101 46.84 -14.26 -4.83
CA ASN A 101 47.52 -15.57 -4.81
C ASN A 101 46.62 -16.82 -4.76
N LEU A 102 45.36 -16.75 -5.19
CA LEU A 102 44.51 -17.95 -5.31
C LEU A 102 44.65 -18.61 -6.70
N PRO A 103 44.89 -19.94 -6.79
CA PRO A 103 44.89 -20.65 -8.06
C PRO A 103 43.47 -20.65 -8.67
N SER A 104 43.39 -20.38 -9.98
CA SER A 104 42.22 -20.41 -10.87
C SER A 104 40.91 -20.95 -10.26
N LEU A 105 40.17 -20.10 -9.55
CA LEU A 105 38.80 -20.36 -9.14
C LEU A 105 37.89 -20.42 -10.38
N MET A 106 37.10 -21.48 -10.50
CA MET A 106 36.10 -21.58 -11.56
C MET A 106 34.97 -20.59 -11.28
N LYS A 107 34.90 -19.52 -12.09
CA LYS A 107 33.78 -18.58 -12.12
C LYS A 107 32.71 -19.13 -13.07
N SER A 108 31.56 -19.54 -12.55
CA SER A 108 30.34 -19.68 -13.33
C SER A 108 29.50 -18.41 -13.17
N SER A 109 29.31 -17.68 -14.28
CA SER A 109 28.40 -16.55 -14.33
C SER A 109 27.12 -16.98 -15.06
N PHE A 110 25.98 -16.72 -14.44
CA PHE A 110 24.67 -16.86 -15.08
C PHE A 110 24.15 -15.47 -15.38
N THR A 111 23.76 -15.23 -16.63
CA THR A 111 23.22 -13.95 -17.08
C THR A 111 21.74 -14.09 -17.39
N ALA A 112 20.91 -13.41 -16.59
CA ALA A 112 19.52 -13.17 -16.92
C ALA A 112 19.36 -11.69 -17.29
N SER A 113 18.78 -11.41 -18.45
CA SER A 113 18.46 -10.05 -18.89
C SER A 113 16.96 -9.94 -19.06
N HIS A 114 16.37 -8.87 -18.52
CA HIS A 114 14.96 -8.57 -18.68
C HIS A 114 14.80 -7.12 -19.17
N GLN A 115 13.98 -6.94 -20.21
CA GLN A 115 13.64 -5.63 -20.77
C GLN A 115 12.34 -5.14 -20.14
N TYR A 116 12.39 -4.01 -19.46
CA TYR A 116 11.22 -3.37 -18.88
C TYR A 116 10.57 -2.42 -19.90
N SER A 117 9.25 -2.46 -20.01
CA SER A 117 8.46 -1.46 -20.76
C SER A 117 8.09 -0.27 -19.87
N ALA A 118 9.10 0.44 -19.34
CA ALA A 118 8.91 1.80 -18.83
C ALA A 118 9.18 2.83 -19.95
N LYS A 119 8.77 4.09 -19.77
CA LYS A 119 9.03 5.19 -20.75
C LYS A 119 10.51 5.34 -21.14
N ARG A 120 11.41 4.78 -20.35
CA ARG A 120 12.77 4.39 -20.74
C ARG A 120 12.93 2.91 -20.45
N ALA A 121 13.30 2.11 -21.44
CA ALA A 121 13.66 0.72 -21.24
C ALA A 121 14.99 0.68 -20.49
N TYR A 122 14.96 0.29 -19.22
CA TYR A 122 16.18 -0.08 -18.49
C TYR A 122 16.36 -1.58 -18.63
N ASN A 123 17.56 -2.01 -19.02
CA ASN A 123 17.95 -3.41 -18.87
C ASN A 123 18.53 -3.55 -17.47
N ILE A 124 17.86 -4.29 -16.60
CA ILE A 124 18.47 -4.73 -15.34
C ILE A 124 19.05 -6.11 -15.64
N ARG A 125 20.38 -6.22 -15.52
CA ARG A 125 21.08 -7.50 -15.56
C ARG A 125 21.56 -7.80 -14.16
N VAL A 126 21.12 -8.93 -13.63
CA VAL A 126 21.57 -9.45 -12.34
C VAL A 126 22.43 -10.66 -12.64
N ASP A 127 23.73 -10.55 -12.41
CA ASP A 127 24.64 -11.69 -12.50
C ASP A 127 24.82 -12.28 -11.11
N PHE A 128 24.61 -13.58 -10.98
CA PHE A 128 24.93 -14.33 -9.77
C PHE A 128 26.27 -15.02 -9.98
N THR A 129 27.16 -14.91 -8.99
CA THR A 129 28.40 -15.70 -8.94
C THR A 129 28.26 -16.71 -7.82
N THR A 130 28.36 -17.99 -8.16
CA THR A 130 28.44 -19.08 -7.18
C THR A 130 29.85 -19.64 -7.20
N TYR A 131 30.49 -19.72 -6.04
CA TYR A 131 31.74 -20.44 -5.90
C TYR A 131 31.43 -21.86 -5.42
N GLN A 132 31.88 -22.86 -6.18
CA GLN A 132 31.78 -24.26 -5.76
C GLN A 132 33.16 -24.74 -5.35
N TYR A 133 33.35 -24.95 -4.05
CA TYR A 133 34.51 -25.68 -3.55
C TYR A 133 34.18 -27.17 -3.59
N LYS A 134 34.84 -27.90 -4.49
CA LYS A 134 34.79 -29.35 -4.48
C LYS A 134 36.01 -29.83 -3.70
N ASN A 135 35.77 -30.47 -2.56
CA ASN A 135 36.84 -31.01 -1.72
C ASN A 135 37.01 -32.50 -2.05
N ASP A 136 37.42 -32.78 -3.27
CA ASP A 136 37.91 -34.09 -3.68
C ASP A 136 39.29 -34.20 -3.01
N GLY A 137 39.45 -35.05 -2.01
CA GLY A 137 40.72 -35.25 -1.28
C GLY A 137 41.85 -35.87 -2.12
N PHE A 138 42.03 -35.43 -3.37
CA PHE A 138 43.06 -35.87 -4.29
C PHE A 138 43.67 -34.67 -5.03
N THR A 139 44.96 -34.46 -4.79
CA THR A 139 45.82 -33.59 -5.59
C THR A 139 45.95 -34.14 -7.01
N SER A 140 45.09 -33.69 -7.94
CA SER A 140 45.44 -33.39 -9.34
C SER A 140 44.18 -33.16 -10.19
N GLY A 141 44.09 -31.97 -10.79
CA GLY A 141 43.34 -31.73 -12.02
C GLY A 141 41.82 -31.64 -11.89
N CYS A 142 41.30 -30.43 -11.71
CA CYS A 142 39.92 -30.12 -12.09
C CYS A 142 39.83 -30.01 -13.63
N THR A 143 39.44 -31.07 -14.32
CA THR A 143 38.99 -31.00 -15.72
C THR A 143 37.47 -30.91 -15.77
N LEU A 144 36.96 -29.93 -16.52
CA LEU A 144 35.54 -29.76 -16.81
C LEU A 144 35.08 -30.84 -17.81
N SER A 145 34.28 -31.80 -17.36
CA SER A 145 33.46 -32.62 -18.25
C SER A 145 32.10 -31.93 -18.46
N ASP A 146 31.77 -31.62 -19.71
CA ASP A 146 30.47 -31.18 -20.24
C ASP A 146 29.83 -29.90 -19.66
N ARG A 147 30.08 -28.77 -20.37
CA ARG A 147 29.17 -27.61 -20.36
C ARG A 147 27.91 -27.93 -21.17
N SER A 148 26.88 -28.43 -20.51
CA SER A 148 25.52 -28.36 -21.06
C SER A 148 24.97 -26.95 -20.82
N TYR A 149 24.97 -26.09 -21.84
CA TYR A 149 24.26 -24.80 -21.81
C TYR A 149 22.74 -25.05 -21.91
N GLY A 150 22.12 -25.40 -20.80
CA GLY A 150 20.66 -25.36 -20.69
C GLY A 150 20.20 -23.91 -20.56
N ASN A 151 19.54 -23.37 -21.58
CA ASN A 151 18.82 -22.09 -21.48
C ASN A 151 17.60 -22.27 -20.57
N ALA A 152 17.79 -22.16 -19.26
CA ALA A 152 16.68 -22.05 -18.33
C ALA A 152 16.10 -20.63 -18.41
N SER A 153 15.07 -20.45 -19.25
CA SER A 153 14.28 -19.23 -19.30
C SER A 153 13.49 -19.08 -18.00
N LYS A 154 13.97 -18.25 -17.07
CA LYS A 154 13.22 -17.83 -15.87
C LYS A 154 12.56 -16.47 -16.14
N SER A 155 11.23 -16.44 -16.17
CA SER A 155 10.45 -15.21 -16.22
C SER A 155 10.32 -14.61 -14.82
N VAL A 156 10.73 -13.36 -14.62
CA VAL A 156 10.43 -12.57 -13.43
C VAL A 156 9.10 -11.85 -13.68
N SER A 157 8.12 -12.06 -12.81
CA SER A 157 6.87 -11.28 -12.83
C SER A 157 6.89 -10.29 -11.66
N VAL A 158 6.87 -9.00 -11.98
CA VAL A 158 6.65 -7.95 -10.97
C VAL A 158 5.15 -7.80 -10.81
N MET A 159 4.58 -8.53 -9.84
CA MET A 159 3.21 -8.28 -9.41
C MET A 159 3.23 -7.06 -8.49
N THR A 160 2.57 -5.98 -8.90
CA THR A 160 2.05 -5.00 -7.94
C THR A 160 1.02 -5.75 -7.11
N THR A 161 1.39 -6.19 -5.90
CA THR A 161 0.42 -6.79 -4.98
C THR A 161 -0.68 -5.76 -4.77
N PRO A 162 -1.94 -6.08 -5.11
CA PRO A 162 -3.07 -5.22 -4.80
C PRO A 162 -3.01 -4.90 -3.31
N LEU A 163 -3.15 -3.63 -2.98
CA LEU A 163 -3.23 -3.23 -1.59
C LEU A 163 -4.48 -3.88 -0.98
N ASP A 164 -4.25 -4.76 0.00
CA ASP A 164 -5.33 -5.47 0.67
C ASP A 164 -5.86 -4.61 1.83
N TYR A 165 -6.50 -3.49 1.46
CA TYR A 165 -7.17 -2.62 2.41
C TYR A 165 -8.65 -2.99 2.53
N CYS A 166 -9.07 -3.34 3.74
CA CYS A 166 -10.47 -3.40 4.11
C CYS A 166 -10.94 -1.97 4.37
N ALA A 167 -11.57 -1.37 3.36
CA ALA A 167 -11.64 0.07 3.20
C ALA A 167 -12.56 0.82 4.18
N ILE A 168 -13.41 0.18 4.96
CA ILE A 168 -14.23 0.71 6.08
C ILE A 168 -14.80 -0.55 6.77
N PRO A 169 -14.93 -0.63 8.11
CA PRO A 169 -15.59 -1.75 8.74
C PRO A 169 -16.97 -2.02 8.14
N GLU A 170 -17.27 -3.26 7.80
CA GLU A 170 -18.54 -3.61 7.14
C GLU A 170 -19.74 -3.15 7.97
N GLY A 171 -20.75 -2.59 7.30
CA GLY A 171 -21.97 -2.07 7.94
C GLY A 171 -21.87 -0.65 8.48
N TYR A 172 -20.69 0.00 8.43
CA TYR A 172 -20.54 1.40 8.86
C TYR A 172 -20.61 2.36 7.68
N ALA A 173 -21.44 3.40 7.83
CA ALA A 173 -21.51 4.52 6.92
C ALA A 173 -20.46 5.60 7.26
N LEU A 174 -20.29 5.85 8.55
CA LEU A 174 -19.32 6.81 9.09
C LEU A 174 -18.51 6.09 10.18
N PHE A 175 -17.19 6.11 10.09
CA PHE A 175 -16.31 5.52 11.10
C PHE A 175 -15.14 6.46 11.41
N ALA A 176 -14.83 6.63 12.69
CA ALA A 176 -13.65 7.36 13.13
C ALA A 176 -12.75 6.48 14.00
N THR A 177 -11.46 6.44 13.73
CA THR A 177 -10.51 5.75 14.62
C THR A 177 -10.27 6.51 15.93
N GLU A 178 -10.72 7.76 16.00
CA GLU A 178 -10.76 8.55 17.22
C GLU A 178 -12.15 9.14 17.44
N ASN A 179 -12.36 10.38 16.99
CA ASN A 179 -13.56 11.15 17.29
C ASN A 179 -14.44 11.31 16.05
N LEU A 180 -15.73 11.05 16.20
CA LEU A 180 -16.74 11.35 15.20
C LEU A 180 -17.66 12.46 15.72
N THR A 181 -17.78 13.54 14.95
CA THR A 181 -18.73 14.62 15.22
C THR A 181 -19.75 14.71 14.09
N ILE A 182 -21.02 14.54 14.43
CA ILE A 182 -22.16 14.74 13.54
C ILE A 182 -22.89 15.97 14.04
N ASN A 183 -22.76 17.10 13.37
CA ASN A 183 -23.23 18.38 13.91
C ASN A 183 -24.75 18.58 13.76
N ASP A 184 -25.26 19.73 14.17
CA ASP A 184 -26.70 19.99 14.30
C ASP A 184 -27.50 19.72 13.00
N ARG A 185 -28.63 19.01 13.12
CA ARG A 185 -29.51 18.61 12.00
C ARG A 185 -28.85 17.78 10.90
N ALA A 186 -27.59 17.39 11.07
CA ALA A 186 -26.96 16.46 10.17
C ALA A 186 -27.62 15.09 10.32
N SER A 187 -27.81 14.41 9.20
CA SER A 187 -28.47 13.12 9.18
C SER A 187 -27.68 12.12 8.37
N CYS A 188 -27.63 10.89 8.85
CA CYS A 188 -27.21 9.77 8.05
C CYS A 188 -28.33 8.73 7.99
N SER A 189 -28.74 8.40 6.78
CA SER A 189 -29.89 7.54 6.52
C SER A 189 -29.53 6.47 5.50
N LYS A 190 -30.18 5.32 5.59
CA LYS A 190 -30.22 4.39 4.46
C LYS A 190 -30.88 5.07 3.24
N LYS A 191 -30.39 4.75 2.05
CA LYS A 191 -31.13 5.06 0.82
C LYS A 191 -32.42 4.23 0.81
N GLU A 192 -33.52 4.78 0.28
CA GLU A 192 -34.88 4.19 0.32
C GLU A 192 -34.93 2.69 -0.08
N TYR A 193 -34.03 2.26 -0.97
CA TYR A 193 -33.95 0.89 -1.48
C TYR A 193 -32.74 0.08 -0.94
N SER A 194 -32.02 0.63 0.04
CA SER A 194 -30.90 -0.06 0.69
C SER A 194 -31.41 -0.80 1.92
N SER A 195 -31.03 -2.07 2.06
CA SER A 195 -31.18 -2.80 3.33
C SER A 195 -30.15 -2.38 4.37
N ALA A 196 -29.11 -1.66 3.95
CA ALA A 196 -27.98 -1.29 4.80
C ALA A 196 -28.37 -0.13 5.72
N THR A 197 -28.24 -0.32 7.03
CA THR A 197 -28.48 0.71 8.04
C THR A 197 -27.34 1.72 8.05
N CYS A 198 -27.63 3.01 8.21
CA CYS A 198 -26.57 3.96 8.51
C CYS A 198 -26.09 3.80 9.96
N THR A 199 -25.10 2.93 10.14
CA THR A 199 -24.38 2.81 11.39
C THR A 199 -23.22 3.79 11.42
N VAL A 200 -23.09 4.51 12.53
CA VAL A 200 -21.95 5.39 12.79
C VAL A 200 -21.10 4.84 13.93
N GLY A 201 -19.78 4.89 13.78
CA GLY A 201 -18.82 4.26 14.70
C GLY A 201 -17.66 5.16 15.07
N ALA A 202 -17.16 5.04 16.30
CA ALA A 202 -15.89 5.64 16.69
C ALA A 202 -15.18 4.85 17.79
N GLU A 203 -13.84 4.73 17.72
CA GLU A 203 -13.08 4.08 18.78
C GLU A 203 -12.91 4.92 20.04
N LYS A 204 -13.12 6.24 19.96
CA LYS A 204 -13.21 7.10 21.14
C LYS A 204 -14.64 7.59 21.24
N ASN A 205 -14.87 8.85 20.90
CA ASN A 205 -16.11 9.54 21.19
C ASN A 205 -16.95 9.78 19.94
N ILE A 206 -18.27 9.73 20.11
CA ILE A 206 -19.24 10.22 19.14
C ILE A 206 -19.99 11.39 19.74
N ASN A 207 -20.11 12.49 19.00
CA ASN A 207 -20.98 13.62 19.35
C ASN A 207 -22.03 13.81 18.27
N ILE A 208 -23.31 13.64 18.61
CA ILE A 208 -24.44 13.90 17.73
C ILE A 208 -25.13 15.20 18.14
N GLY A 209 -25.17 16.13 17.18
CA GLY A 209 -25.66 17.49 17.27
C GLY A 209 -27.14 17.61 17.57
N VAL A 210 -27.59 18.83 17.83
CA VAL A 210 -29.01 19.14 18.08
C VAL A 210 -29.83 18.71 16.88
N LYS A 211 -30.87 17.89 17.10
CA LYS A 211 -31.69 17.30 16.02
C LYS A 211 -30.91 16.50 14.98
N GLY A 212 -29.67 16.11 15.26
CA GLY A 212 -28.92 15.17 14.41
C GLY A 212 -29.53 13.78 14.49
N SER A 213 -29.47 13.00 13.42
CA SER A 213 -30.08 11.67 13.39
C SER A 213 -29.27 10.61 12.64
N VAL A 214 -29.18 9.41 13.22
CA VAL A 214 -28.52 8.22 12.63
C VAL A 214 -29.35 6.96 12.90
N ASP A 215 -29.12 5.87 12.17
CA ASP A 215 -29.82 4.61 12.44
C ASP A 215 -29.23 3.93 13.68
N ASN A 216 -27.91 3.72 13.71
CA ASN A 216 -27.18 3.07 14.81
C ASN A 216 -25.96 3.91 15.21
N ALA A 217 -25.55 3.86 16.49
CA ALA A 217 -24.35 4.56 16.97
C ALA A 217 -23.49 3.68 17.91
N HIS A 218 -22.21 3.50 17.57
CA HIS A 218 -21.26 2.63 18.28
C HIS A 218 -20.01 3.42 18.70
N SER A 219 -19.82 3.66 19.99
CA SER A 219 -18.67 4.40 20.53
C SER A 219 -17.99 3.57 21.62
N ASN A 220 -16.70 3.28 21.53
CA ASN A 220 -16.05 2.51 22.61
C ASN A 220 -16.00 3.29 23.93
N GLU A 221 -16.00 4.63 23.88
CA GLU A 221 -16.00 5.50 25.06
C GLU A 221 -17.34 6.23 25.22
N THR A 222 -17.41 7.51 24.84
CA THR A 222 -18.56 8.37 25.12
C THR A 222 -19.38 8.66 23.87
N LEU A 223 -20.67 8.35 23.94
CA LEU A 223 -21.69 8.82 23.01
C LEU A 223 -22.44 10.02 23.61
N THR A 224 -22.16 11.22 23.12
CA THR A 224 -22.89 12.44 23.48
C THR A 224 -24.04 12.68 22.50
N LEU A 225 -25.26 12.77 23.04
CA LEU A 225 -26.50 13.02 22.30
C LEU A 225 -27.06 14.39 22.70
N ARG A 226 -26.95 15.40 21.83
CA ARG A 226 -27.44 16.76 22.12
C ARG A 226 -28.97 16.85 21.97
N ASN A 227 -29.53 18.01 22.34
CA ASN A 227 -30.97 18.23 22.39
C ASN A 227 -31.71 17.71 21.15
N TYR A 228 -32.73 16.88 21.35
CA TYR A 228 -33.57 16.31 20.28
C TYR A 228 -32.84 15.50 19.21
N SER A 229 -31.60 15.06 19.46
CA SER A 229 -30.93 14.09 18.58
C SER A 229 -31.62 12.73 18.62
N LYS A 230 -31.48 11.94 17.55
CA LYS A 230 -32.15 10.64 17.40
C LYS A 230 -31.20 9.55 16.95
N VAL A 231 -31.19 8.44 17.67
CA VAL A 231 -30.65 7.15 17.20
C VAL A 231 -31.83 6.20 17.08
N TYR A 232 -32.26 5.89 15.86
CA TYR A 232 -33.54 5.20 15.61
C TYR A 232 -33.56 3.75 16.08
N SER A 233 -32.43 3.07 15.94
CA SER A 233 -32.27 1.67 16.27
C SER A 233 -31.50 1.53 17.57
N GLU A 234 -30.22 1.20 17.52
CA GLU A 234 -29.47 0.76 18.70
C GLU A 234 -28.24 1.65 18.96
N THR A 235 -27.91 1.81 20.24
CA THR A 235 -26.68 2.46 20.71
C THR A 235 -25.83 1.50 21.53
N TRP A 236 -24.52 1.52 21.26
CA TRP A 236 -23.48 0.81 22.01
C TRP A 236 -22.44 1.81 22.44
N ALA A 237 -22.36 2.07 23.75
CA ALA A 237 -21.33 2.91 24.31
C ALA A 237 -21.08 2.59 25.78
N LYS A 238 -19.85 2.83 26.24
CA LYS A 238 -19.49 2.72 27.65
C LYS A 238 -20.22 3.80 28.45
N THR A 239 -20.18 5.04 27.96
CA THR A 239 -20.91 6.18 28.53
C THR A 239 -21.86 6.77 27.49
N ILE A 240 -23.09 7.07 27.89
CA ILE A 240 -24.05 7.82 27.06
C ILE A 240 -24.43 9.09 27.82
N GLU A 241 -24.15 10.25 27.22
CA GLU A 241 -24.51 11.57 27.75
C GLU A 241 -25.63 12.16 26.91
N ALA A 242 -26.87 12.03 27.38
CA ALA A 242 -28.05 12.51 26.66
C ALA A 242 -28.57 13.82 27.22
N GLN A 243 -28.79 14.80 26.35
CA GLN A 243 -29.46 16.06 26.68
C GLN A 243 -30.98 15.98 26.45
N LYS A 244 -31.69 17.07 26.75
CA LYS A 244 -33.17 17.11 26.73
C LYS A 244 -33.74 16.68 25.38
N GLY A 245 -34.64 15.70 25.43
CA GLY A 245 -35.39 15.23 24.27
C GLY A 245 -34.61 14.35 23.30
N ALA A 246 -33.37 13.96 23.60
CA ALA A 246 -32.67 12.95 22.82
C ALA A 246 -33.37 11.58 22.90
N GLU A 247 -33.49 10.89 21.76
CA GLU A 247 -34.18 9.59 21.64
C GLU A 247 -33.16 8.51 21.23
N TYR A 248 -33.07 7.41 22.00
CA TYR A 248 -32.15 6.29 21.71
C TYR A 248 -32.59 4.99 22.41
N LYS A 249 -32.09 3.83 21.95
CA LYS A 249 -32.25 2.53 22.63
C LYS A 249 -30.87 1.94 22.96
N LYS A 250 -30.57 1.82 24.25
CA LYS A 250 -29.32 1.23 24.72
C LYS A 250 -29.34 -0.30 24.58
N LYS A 251 -28.35 -0.88 23.90
CA LYS A 251 -28.21 -2.34 23.75
C LYS A 251 -27.14 -2.96 24.66
N GLY A 252 -25.98 -2.33 24.81
CA GLY A 252 -24.89 -2.89 25.62
C GLY A 252 -23.56 -2.17 25.49
N GLY A 253 -22.51 -2.79 26.04
CA GLY A 253 -21.11 -2.37 25.88
C GLY A 253 -20.55 -2.78 24.51
N VAL A 254 -19.45 -2.14 24.10
CA VAL A 254 -18.87 -2.30 22.76
C VAL A 254 -17.74 -3.33 22.77
N THR A 255 -17.68 -4.18 21.74
CA THR A 255 -16.50 -4.98 21.41
C THR A 255 -15.51 -4.11 20.63
N SER A 256 -14.22 -4.23 20.91
CA SER A 256 -13.16 -3.52 20.17
C SER A 256 -13.32 -3.69 18.66
N PHE A 257 -13.12 -2.60 17.92
CA PHE A 257 -13.07 -2.65 16.46
C PHE A 257 -11.72 -3.24 16.03
N ASN A 258 -11.75 -4.24 15.17
CA ASN A 258 -10.55 -4.70 14.47
C ASN A 258 -10.56 -4.09 13.07
N TYR A 259 -9.62 -3.19 12.79
CA TYR A 259 -9.30 -2.77 11.42
C TYR A 259 -7.78 -2.78 11.26
N ASN A 260 -7.33 -3.14 10.07
CA ASN A 260 -5.93 -3.02 9.71
C ASN A 260 -5.69 -1.62 9.12
N SER A 261 -4.87 -0.81 9.78
CA SER A 261 -4.43 0.50 9.28
C SER A 261 -2.97 0.52 8.83
N GLU A 262 -2.33 -0.63 8.70
CA GLU A 262 -0.95 -0.71 8.24
C GLU A 262 -0.89 -0.29 6.77
N ILE A 263 -0.37 0.90 6.52
CA ILE A 263 -0.10 1.38 5.18
C ILE A 263 1.33 0.96 4.85
N SER A 264 1.49 -0.01 3.96
CA SER A 264 2.76 -0.24 3.28
C SER A 264 3.21 1.04 2.58
N SER A 265 4.49 1.39 2.70
CA SER A 265 5.06 2.53 2.00
C SER A 265 4.80 2.44 0.50
N LEU A 266 4.06 3.40 -0.05
CA LEU A 266 3.94 3.57 -1.50
C LEU A 266 5.00 4.55 -1.98
N SER A 267 5.46 4.33 -3.20
CA SER A 267 6.21 5.32 -3.95
C SER A 267 5.33 6.13 -4.88
N PHE A 268 5.77 7.35 -5.13
CA PHE A 268 5.03 8.31 -5.93
C PHE A 268 5.94 8.89 -7.00
N ALA A 269 5.37 9.17 -8.17
CA ALA A 269 6.11 9.83 -9.23
C ALA A 269 6.47 11.26 -8.81
N ASN A 270 7.67 11.72 -9.14
CA ASN A 270 8.09 13.10 -8.86
C ASN A 270 7.74 14.05 -10.02
N THR A 271 6.45 14.11 -10.36
CA THR A 271 5.92 14.97 -11.42
C THR A 271 4.84 15.89 -10.86
N SER A 272 4.52 16.95 -11.59
CA SER A 272 3.37 17.80 -11.31
C SER A 272 2.58 18.04 -12.59
N ASP A 273 1.26 18.14 -12.46
CA ASP A 273 0.35 18.38 -13.56
C ASP A 273 -0.83 19.27 -13.15
N PHE A 274 -1.28 20.08 -14.11
CA PHE A 274 -2.38 21.02 -13.94
C PHE A 274 -3.39 20.81 -15.05
N ILE A 275 -4.63 20.49 -14.69
CA ILE A 275 -5.76 20.44 -15.63
C ILE A 275 -6.45 21.81 -15.58
N GLU A 276 -6.16 22.63 -16.59
CA GLU A 276 -6.67 24.00 -16.71
C GLU A 276 -8.18 24.06 -16.95
N ASN A 277 -8.75 25.25 -16.75
CA ASN A 277 -10.18 25.52 -16.94
C ASN A 277 -10.66 25.13 -18.36
N GLY A 278 -11.76 24.39 -18.44
CA GLY A 278 -12.36 23.90 -19.67
C GLY A 278 -11.54 22.81 -20.37
N LYS A 279 -10.42 22.38 -19.80
CA LYS A 279 -9.61 21.27 -20.33
C LYS A 279 -10.02 19.97 -19.66
N SER A 280 -9.85 18.88 -20.41
CA SER A 280 -10.02 17.52 -19.90
C SER A 280 -8.72 16.78 -20.07
N LYS A 281 -8.34 15.99 -19.08
CA LYS A 281 -7.21 15.06 -19.19
C LYS A 281 -7.62 13.67 -18.73
N THR A 282 -7.15 12.68 -19.47
CA THR A 282 -7.47 11.27 -19.24
C THR A 282 -6.27 10.57 -18.64
N TYR A 283 -6.50 9.88 -17.53
CA TYR A 283 -5.51 9.07 -16.83
C TYR A 283 -5.91 7.59 -16.98
N GLU A 284 -4.90 6.75 -17.15
CA GLU A 284 -5.01 5.29 -17.08
C GLU A 284 -4.62 4.83 -15.66
N PRO A 285 -4.93 3.60 -15.22
CA PRO A 285 -4.42 3.09 -13.95
C PRO A 285 -2.88 3.19 -13.88
N GLY A 286 -2.34 3.61 -12.74
CA GLY A 286 -0.89 3.87 -12.60
C GLY A 286 -0.51 4.81 -11.45
N VAL A 287 0.78 5.15 -11.38
CA VAL A 287 1.37 6.03 -10.36
C VAL A 287 1.66 7.42 -10.94
N TYR A 288 1.26 8.45 -10.21
CA TYR A 288 1.28 9.85 -10.59
C TYR A 288 1.85 10.71 -9.47
N GLY A 289 2.36 11.89 -9.83
CA GLY A 289 2.84 12.88 -8.86
C GLY A 289 1.70 13.77 -8.38
N ASP A 290 1.95 15.07 -8.31
CA ASP A 290 0.95 16.05 -7.89
C ASP A 290 0.03 16.41 -9.06
N VAL A 291 -1.28 16.37 -8.83
CA VAL A 291 -2.26 16.75 -9.84
C VAL A 291 -3.26 17.75 -9.26
N THR A 292 -3.34 18.93 -9.88
CA THR A 292 -4.36 19.93 -9.55
C THR A 292 -5.36 20.07 -10.70
N ILE A 293 -6.63 19.88 -10.39
CA ILE A 293 -7.74 20.08 -11.32
C ILE A 293 -8.37 21.43 -10.98
N ARG A 294 -8.09 22.42 -11.82
CA ARG A 294 -8.61 23.78 -11.61
C ARG A 294 -10.10 23.86 -11.88
N ARG A 295 -10.73 24.95 -11.44
CA ARG A 295 -12.13 25.25 -11.73
C ARG A 295 -12.44 25.05 -13.22
N GLY A 296 -13.49 24.27 -13.52
CA GLY A 296 -13.91 23.93 -14.89
C GLY A 296 -13.05 22.88 -15.60
N GLY A 297 -11.92 22.44 -15.00
CA GLY A 297 -11.12 21.33 -15.48
C GLY A 297 -11.80 19.98 -15.21
N THR A 298 -11.50 18.97 -16.03
CA THR A 298 -12.03 17.61 -15.91
C THR A 298 -10.91 16.57 -15.88
N LEU A 299 -10.81 15.80 -14.80
CA LEU A 299 -10.02 14.57 -14.76
C LEU A 299 -10.90 13.39 -15.15
N VAL A 300 -10.45 12.60 -16.14
CA VAL A 300 -11.13 11.38 -16.57
C VAL A 300 -10.31 10.16 -16.17
N LEU A 301 -10.87 9.30 -15.33
CA LEU A 301 -10.32 7.98 -15.04
C LEU A 301 -10.92 6.99 -16.04
N ASN A 302 -10.13 6.61 -17.04
CA ASN A 302 -10.65 6.00 -18.27
C ASN A 302 -11.09 4.54 -18.11
N LYS A 303 -10.48 3.83 -17.16
CA LYS A 303 -10.68 2.39 -16.94
C LYS A 303 -10.85 2.06 -15.46
N ASP A 304 -11.43 0.91 -15.20
CA ASP A 304 -11.41 0.25 -13.90
C ASP A 304 -9.94 0.02 -13.47
N GLY A 305 -9.64 0.06 -12.18
CA GLY A 305 -8.28 -0.17 -11.67
C GLY A 305 -7.84 0.82 -10.60
N VAL A 306 -6.53 0.79 -10.34
CA VAL A 306 -5.89 1.51 -9.24
C VAL A 306 -5.11 2.72 -9.78
N TYR A 307 -5.40 3.90 -9.22
CA TYR A 307 -4.75 5.16 -9.53
C TYR A 307 -4.08 5.67 -8.27
N ILE A 308 -2.77 5.89 -8.30
CA ILE A 308 -1.99 6.32 -7.14
C ILE A 308 -1.42 7.70 -7.44
N PHE A 309 -1.70 8.68 -6.58
CA PHE A 309 -1.20 10.04 -6.70
C PHE A 309 -0.34 10.39 -5.49
N ARG A 310 0.67 11.25 -5.67
CA ARG A 310 1.30 11.89 -4.50
C ARG A 310 0.30 12.80 -3.82
N SER A 311 -0.17 13.81 -4.54
CA SER A 311 -1.20 14.74 -4.08
C SER A 311 -2.21 14.93 -5.20
N ILE A 312 -3.50 14.97 -4.87
CA ILE A 312 -4.53 15.33 -5.84
C ILE A 312 -5.54 16.31 -5.23
N ARG A 313 -5.76 17.40 -5.95
CA ARG A 313 -6.63 18.50 -5.54
C ARG A 313 -7.63 18.84 -6.61
N PHE A 314 -8.89 18.91 -6.24
CA PHE A 314 -10.00 19.36 -7.08
C PHE A 314 -10.50 20.70 -6.57
N GLU A 315 -10.37 21.75 -7.37
CA GLU A 315 -10.95 23.06 -7.04
C GLU A 315 -12.47 23.07 -7.24
N TYR A 316 -13.12 24.08 -6.67
CA TYR A 316 -14.56 24.28 -6.85
C TYR A 316 -14.94 24.38 -8.34
N GLY A 317 -15.95 23.60 -8.74
CA GLY A 317 -16.43 23.54 -10.12
C GLY A 317 -15.56 22.71 -11.07
N SER A 318 -14.57 21.98 -10.56
CA SER A 318 -13.89 20.92 -11.32
C SER A 318 -14.73 19.64 -11.38
N THR A 319 -14.37 18.72 -12.27
CA THR A 319 -15.06 17.44 -12.45
C THR A 319 -14.10 16.27 -12.38
N LEU A 320 -14.43 15.27 -11.56
CA LEU A 320 -13.89 13.92 -11.63
C LEU A 320 -14.88 13.04 -12.41
N LYS A 321 -14.47 12.49 -13.55
CA LYS A 321 -15.28 11.63 -14.40
C LYS A 321 -14.73 10.21 -14.41
N LEU A 322 -15.55 9.27 -13.95
CA LEU A 322 -15.25 7.85 -14.07
C LEU A 322 -15.92 7.32 -15.33
N LYS A 323 -15.16 6.62 -16.18
CA LYS A 323 -15.70 5.83 -17.30
C LYS A 323 -15.82 4.34 -16.99
N SER A 324 -15.47 3.99 -15.75
CA SER A 324 -15.48 2.64 -15.21
C SER A 324 -16.90 2.13 -14.99
N SER A 325 -17.11 0.84 -15.26
CA SER A 325 -18.35 0.14 -14.87
C SER A 325 -18.16 -0.75 -13.64
N LYS A 326 -16.91 -1.01 -13.27
CA LYS A 326 -16.53 -1.84 -12.11
C LYS A 326 -15.87 -0.97 -11.04
N THR A 327 -14.99 -1.56 -10.24
CA THR A 327 -14.31 -0.90 -9.14
C THR A 327 -13.19 0.00 -9.65
N THR A 328 -13.18 1.25 -9.19
CA THR A 328 -12.08 2.20 -9.35
C THR A 328 -11.58 2.60 -7.98
N GLU A 329 -10.27 2.50 -7.79
CA GLU A 329 -9.60 2.87 -6.54
C GLU A 329 -8.63 4.02 -6.83
N LEU A 330 -8.74 5.09 -6.06
CA LEU A 330 -7.83 6.22 -6.10
C LEU A 330 -7.13 6.33 -4.76
N TYR A 331 -5.81 6.19 -4.74
CA TYR A 331 -5.00 6.40 -3.55
C TYR A 331 -4.23 7.71 -3.68
N ALA A 332 -4.15 8.49 -2.60
CA ALA A 332 -3.32 9.68 -2.56
C ALA A 332 -2.69 9.89 -1.18
N GLN A 333 -1.47 10.43 -1.11
CA GLN A 333 -0.92 10.89 0.16
C GLN A 333 -1.72 12.08 0.69
N GLU A 334 -2.07 13.01 -0.20
CA GLU A 334 -2.94 14.15 0.09
C GLU A 334 -4.11 14.19 -0.87
N PHE A 335 -5.32 14.34 -0.33
CA PHE A 335 -6.55 14.40 -1.09
C PHE A 335 -7.38 15.60 -0.63
N ASN A 336 -7.77 16.46 -1.57
CA ASN A 336 -8.70 17.55 -1.33
C ASN A 336 -9.69 17.64 -2.48
N PHE A 337 -10.97 17.61 -2.16
CA PHE A 337 -12.02 17.54 -3.15
C PHE A 337 -13.04 18.65 -2.96
N SER A 338 -13.17 19.55 -3.92
CA SER A 338 -14.27 20.52 -3.99
C SER A 338 -15.00 20.48 -5.34
N GLY A 339 -14.79 19.41 -6.13
CA GLY A 339 -15.35 19.25 -7.46
C GLY A 339 -16.72 18.60 -7.49
N THR A 340 -17.02 17.91 -8.59
CA THR A 340 -18.18 17.03 -8.76
C THR A 340 -17.73 15.68 -9.28
N VAL A 341 -18.38 14.60 -8.87
CA VAL A 341 -18.11 13.25 -9.39
C VAL A 341 -19.19 12.87 -10.40
N THR A 342 -18.79 12.39 -11.57
CA THR A 342 -19.70 11.91 -12.62
C THR A 342 -19.31 10.50 -13.06
N GLY A 343 -20.31 9.69 -13.43
CA GLY A 343 -20.11 8.30 -13.88
C GLY A 343 -19.78 7.30 -12.77
N ALA A 344 -19.54 7.73 -11.54
CA ALA A 344 -19.33 6.85 -10.39
C ALA A 344 -20.64 6.30 -9.83
N LYS A 345 -20.60 5.09 -9.28
CA LYS A 345 -21.58 4.58 -8.31
C LYS A 345 -20.92 4.60 -6.94
N ALA A 346 -21.66 4.96 -5.90
CA ALA A 346 -21.07 5.01 -4.55
C ALA A 346 -20.47 3.66 -4.12
N SER A 347 -21.01 2.54 -4.61
CA SER A 347 -20.53 1.20 -4.29
C SER A 347 -19.25 0.78 -5.04
N ASN A 348 -18.80 1.52 -6.07
CA ASN A 348 -17.69 1.09 -6.93
C ASN A 348 -16.53 2.09 -7.01
N PHE A 349 -16.59 3.20 -6.27
CA PHE A 349 -15.51 4.16 -6.23
C PHE A 349 -14.98 4.31 -4.81
N LEU A 350 -13.69 4.05 -4.63
CA LEU A 350 -12.97 4.22 -3.37
C LEU A 350 -11.86 5.26 -3.53
N VAL A 351 -11.77 6.16 -2.55
CA VAL A 351 -10.61 7.03 -2.36
C VAL A 351 -9.90 6.63 -1.07
N GLY A 352 -8.63 6.20 -1.16
CA GLY A 352 -7.76 5.97 -0.02
C GLY A 352 -6.80 7.14 0.21
N VAL A 353 -6.84 7.75 1.39
CA VAL A 353 -5.93 8.83 1.79
C VAL A 353 -4.90 8.30 2.77
N LEU A 354 -3.64 8.31 2.33
CA LEU A 354 -2.54 7.63 3.02
C LEU A 354 -1.76 8.55 3.97
N GLY A 355 -1.83 9.86 3.75
CA GLY A 355 -1.20 10.86 4.60
C GLY A 355 -2.02 11.19 5.85
N SER A 356 -1.44 12.04 6.69
CA SER A 356 -2.04 12.53 7.94
C SER A 356 -2.59 13.95 7.84
N SER A 357 -2.30 14.66 6.75
CA SER A 357 -2.85 16.00 6.45
C SER A 357 -4.38 15.94 6.41
N ALA A 358 -5.05 17.00 6.86
CA ALA A 358 -6.51 17.06 6.84
C ALA A 358 -7.05 16.91 5.40
N THR A 359 -8.13 16.15 5.27
CA THR A 359 -8.83 15.87 4.01
C THR A 359 -10.16 16.59 3.98
N TYR A 360 -10.40 17.39 2.95
CA TYR A 360 -11.67 18.08 2.75
C TYR A 360 -12.45 17.45 1.60
N VAL A 361 -13.72 17.11 1.82
CA VAL A 361 -14.62 16.55 0.81
C VAL A 361 -15.85 17.45 0.70
N ASP A 362 -15.72 18.46 -0.13
CA ASP A 362 -16.68 19.53 -0.37
C ASP A 362 -17.57 19.24 -1.59
N ASN A 363 -18.73 19.91 -1.63
CA ASN A 363 -19.65 19.96 -2.77
C ASN A 363 -20.38 18.64 -3.14
N GLY A 364 -20.59 17.76 -2.16
CA GLY A 364 -21.21 16.45 -2.37
C GLY A 364 -20.25 15.46 -3.03
N PHE A 365 -20.35 14.19 -2.65
CA PHE A 365 -19.44 13.15 -3.11
C PHE A 365 -20.18 11.84 -3.33
N VAL A 366 -19.80 11.10 -4.37
CA VAL A 366 -20.37 9.79 -4.70
C VAL A 366 -19.22 8.79 -4.73
N GLY A 367 -19.09 7.99 -3.68
CA GLY A 367 -17.99 7.06 -3.46
C GLY A 367 -17.68 6.92 -1.98
N SER A 368 -16.76 6.03 -1.65
CA SER A 368 -16.26 5.86 -0.29
C SER A 368 -14.90 6.52 -0.11
N VAL A 369 -14.60 6.99 1.10
CA VAL A 369 -13.31 7.59 1.44
C VAL A 369 -12.74 6.91 2.69
N TRP A 370 -11.53 6.39 2.58
CA TRP A 370 -10.77 5.75 3.64
C TRP A 370 -9.53 6.56 3.98
N ALA A 371 -9.50 7.19 5.15
CA ALA A 371 -8.45 8.14 5.55
C ALA A 371 -8.01 7.93 7.01
N PRO A 372 -7.54 6.72 7.38
CA PRO A 372 -7.42 6.28 8.78
C PRO A 372 -6.45 7.11 9.64
N ARG A 373 -5.56 7.90 9.00
CA ARG A 373 -4.55 8.73 9.66
C ARG A 373 -4.85 10.23 9.58
N SER A 374 -5.90 10.61 8.84
CA SER A 374 -6.24 11.99 8.53
C SER A 374 -7.52 12.41 9.23
N ARG A 375 -7.60 13.69 9.61
CA ARG A 375 -8.88 14.32 9.94
C ARG A 375 -9.63 14.59 8.63
N MET A 376 -10.84 14.06 8.51
CA MET A 376 -11.72 14.30 7.38
C MET A 376 -12.83 15.28 7.76
N VAL A 377 -13.03 16.29 6.92
CA VAL A 377 -14.13 17.23 7.00
C VAL A 377 -15.00 17.06 5.76
N ILE A 378 -16.25 16.64 5.97
CA ILE A 378 -17.25 16.66 4.91
C ILE A 378 -17.72 18.11 4.78
N GLY A 379 -17.79 18.65 3.56
CA GLY A 379 -18.13 20.06 3.35
C GLY A 379 -19.58 20.40 3.69
N GLN A 380 -19.81 21.64 4.12
CA GLN A 380 -21.15 22.18 4.37
C GLN A 380 -21.68 22.86 3.09
N PHE A 381 -22.40 22.12 2.26
CA PHE A 381 -23.10 22.69 1.11
C PHE A 381 -24.58 22.34 1.16
N HIS A 382 -25.42 23.37 1.24
CA HIS A 382 -26.86 23.21 1.32
C HIS A 382 -27.35 22.32 0.17
N TYR A 383 -28.19 21.33 0.49
CA TYR A 383 -28.80 20.40 -0.46
C TYR A 383 -27.85 19.46 -1.20
N LYS A 384 -26.59 19.34 -0.78
CA LYS A 384 -25.69 18.31 -1.32
C LYS A 384 -25.86 17.01 -0.56
N ILE A 385 -25.97 15.93 -1.32
CA ILE A 385 -26.03 14.57 -0.80
C ILE A 385 -24.65 13.95 -0.96
N TYR A 386 -24.19 13.33 0.11
CA TYR A 386 -22.97 12.56 0.17
C TYR A 386 -23.35 11.08 0.18
N SER A 387 -23.00 10.34 -0.86
CA SER A 387 -23.39 8.94 -1.03
C SER A 387 -22.17 8.02 -0.97
N GLY A 388 -22.13 7.11 0.00
CA GLY A 388 -21.04 6.16 0.18
C GLY A 388 -20.77 5.83 1.64
N SER A 389 -19.51 5.52 1.95
CA SER A 389 -19.03 5.30 3.31
C SER A 389 -17.72 6.02 3.57
N TYR A 390 -17.53 6.51 4.80
CA TYR A 390 -16.43 7.40 5.15
C TYR A 390 -15.75 6.91 6.42
N MET A 391 -14.44 6.68 6.35
CA MET A 391 -13.59 6.37 7.49
C MET A 391 -12.47 7.39 7.60
N ALA A 392 -12.20 7.88 8.80
CA ALA A 392 -11.11 8.82 9.06
C ALA A 392 -10.48 8.58 10.44
N LYS A 393 -9.39 9.28 10.74
CA LYS A 393 -8.92 9.38 12.11
C LYS A 393 -9.92 10.14 12.97
N GLU A 394 -10.24 11.34 12.52
CA GLU A 394 -11.30 12.18 13.06
C GLU A 394 -12.25 12.52 11.93
N LEU A 395 -13.55 12.38 12.14
CA LEU A 395 -14.54 12.64 11.10
C LEU A 395 -15.50 13.73 11.59
N PHE A 396 -15.59 14.80 10.80
CA PHE A 396 -16.50 15.91 11.07
C PHE A 396 -17.54 16.04 9.96
N VAL A 397 -18.80 15.87 10.33
CA VAL A 397 -19.97 16.09 9.49
C VAL A 397 -20.62 17.40 9.94
N PRO A 398 -20.60 18.47 9.12
CA PRO A 398 -21.21 19.74 9.46
C PRO A 398 -22.72 19.67 9.58
N GLN A 399 -23.30 20.77 10.08
CA GLN A 399 -24.72 20.91 10.24
C GLN A 399 -25.46 20.84 8.90
N ASP A 400 -26.71 20.39 8.92
CA ASP A 400 -27.58 20.26 7.74
C ASP A 400 -27.05 19.33 6.62
N THR A 401 -25.98 18.57 6.89
CA THR A 401 -25.42 17.61 5.92
C THR A 401 -26.21 16.31 5.93
N LYS A 402 -26.51 15.78 4.73
CA LYS A 402 -27.14 14.47 4.55
C LYS A 402 -26.16 13.46 3.96
N ILE A 403 -26.01 12.34 4.66
CA ILE A 403 -25.24 11.17 4.23
C ILE A 403 -26.21 10.05 3.86
N ASP A 404 -26.11 9.57 2.63
CA ASP A 404 -26.80 8.37 2.15
C ASP A 404 -25.82 7.21 2.15
N TYR A 405 -26.03 6.25 3.06
CA TYR A 405 -25.13 5.10 3.15
C TYR A 405 -25.25 4.20 1.91
N VAL A 406 -24.12 3.96 1.26
CA VAL A 406 -23.96 2.94 0.24
C VAL A 406 -22.66 2.20 0.53
N PRO A 407 -22.70 0.88 0.81
CA PRO A 407 -21.48 0.12 1.06
C PRO A 407 -20.62 0.07 -0.21
N PHE A 408 -19.32 0.23 -0.03
CA PHE A 408 -18.35 -0.07 -1.08
C PHE A 408 -18.27 -1.58 -1.28
N THR A 409 -18.39 -2.03 -2.53
CA THR A 409 -18.27 -3.44 -2.91
C THR A 409 -16.98 -3.62 -3.69
N LYS A 410 -15.95 -4.18 -3.05
CA LYS A 410 -14.75 -4.65 -3.76
C LYS A 410 -15.09 -5.98 -4.44
N ASN A 411 -14.78 -6.12 -5.72
CA ASN A 411 -14.86 -7.41 -6.39
C ASN A 411 -13.92 -8.40 -5.68
N GLY A 412 -14.47 -9.35 -4.91
CA GLY A 412 -13.70 -10.31 -4.10
C GLY A 412 -13.96 -10.25 -2.59
N GLY A 413 -14.71 -9.24 -2.11
CA GLY A 413 -14.98 -9.04 -0.69
C GLY A 413 -13.77 -8.47 0.07
N CYS A 414 -14.04 -7.70 1.11
CA CYS A 414 -13.08 -7.43 2.17
C CYS A 414 -13.19 -8.61 3.14
N LYS A 415 -12.16 -9.46 3.25
CA LYS A 415 -12.18 -10.61 4.15
C LYS A 415 -11.63 -10.27 5.52
#